data_AF-F7XTR1-F1
#
_entry.id   AF-F7XTR1-F1
#
_cell.length_a   1.000
_cell.length_b   1.000
_cell.length_c   1.000
_cell.angle_alpha   90.00
_cell.angle_beta   90.00
_cell.angle_gamma   90.00
#
_symmetry.space_group_name_H-M   'P 1'
#
loop_
_entity.id
_entity.type
_entity.pdbx_description
1 polymer ?
#
loop_
_entity_poly.entity_id
_entity_poly.type
_entity_poly.pdbx_seq_one_letter_code
_entity_poly.pdbx_strand_id
1 'polypeptide(L)'
;MKRTKDIEYSADHKKWGSRCGTIIAAFAMILTSSIIIRNGLINTQKNQESVSVKGLAERVVRADSAIWVIPISETGDDLESVKDKIDIDVRKIFAYLKKYDIEDNEIEQDIMRVYDKLAQRFYDEHNKAKRFSIDHQLIIKSSNVEAVHEG
;
A
#
# COMPACT_ATOMS: atom_id res chain seq x y z
N MET A 1 21.27 -72.94 -77.96
CA MET A 1 20.30 -71.84 -77.68
C MET A 1 20.14 -71.68 -76.16
N LYS A 2 21.09 -71.04 -75.46
CA LYS A 2 21.05 -70.85 -73.99
C LYS A 2 21.57 -69.47 -73.50
N ARG A 3 21.99 -68.57 -74.41
CA ARG A 3 22.78 -67.37 -74.06
C ARG A 3 21.95 -66.14 -73.65
N THR A 4 20.62 -66.20 -73.68
CA THR A 4 19.76 -65.01 -73.52
C THR A 4 19.18 -64.82 -72.12
N LYS A 5 19.13 -65.85 -71.28
CA LYS A 5 18.55 -65.75 -69.91
C LYS A 5 19.52 -65.18 -68.88
N ASP A 6 20.82 -65.36 -69.09
CA ASP A 6 21.86 -64.96 -68.11
C ASP A 6 22.06 -63.44 -68.05
N ILE A 7 21.76 -62.73 -69.14
CA ILE A 7 21.90 -61.27 -69.25
C ILE A 7 20.72 -60.55 -68.55
N GLU A 8 19.52 -61.13 -68.61
CA GLU A 8 18.33 -60.61 -67.95
C GLU A 8 18.39 -60.81 -66.42
N TYR A 9 18.90 -61.97 -65.99
CA TYR A 9 19.16 -62.23 -64.56
C TYR A 9 20.20 -61.25 -63.99
N SER A 10 21.25 -60.92 -64.74
CA SER A 10 22.30 -59.95 -64.35
C SER A 10 21.79 -58.53 -64.10
N ALA A 11 20.71 -58.13 -64.78
CA ALA A 11 20.16 -56.78 -64.70
C ALA A 11 19.22 -56.57 -63.52
N ASP A 12 18.62 -57.63 -62.97
CA ASP A 12 17.53 -57.51 -61.99
C ASP A 12 18.02 -57.35 -60.54
N HIS A 13 19.07 -58.07 -60.11
CA HIS A 13 19.68 -57.85 -58.78
C HIS A 13 20.29 -56.46 -58.62
N LYS A 14 20.78 -55.86 -59.70
CA LYS A 14 21.30 -54.48 -59.68
C LYS A 14 20.18 -53.45 -59.45
N LYS A 15 18.98 -53.72 -59.98
CA LYS A 15 17.77 -52.92 -59.74
C LYS A 15 17.18 -53.18 -58.35
N TRP A 16 17.25 -54.41 -57.84
CA TRP A 16 16.75 -54.76 -56.51
C TRP A 16 17.57 -54.11 -55.39
N GLY A 17 18.91 -54.11 -55.50
CA GLY A 17 19.79 -53.40 -54.57
C GLY A 17 19.55 -51.89 -54.52
N SER A 18 19.32 -51.25 -55.67
CA SER A 18 19.05 -49.81 -55.73
C SER A 18 17.68 -49.43 -55.18
N ARG A 19 16.67 -50.31 -55.29
CA ARG A 19 15.31 -50.08 -54.76
C ARG A 19 15.24 -50.31 -53.24
N CYS A 20 16.01 -51.24 -52.70
CA CYS A 20 16.16 -51.40 -51.26
C CYS A 20 16.80 -50.16 -50.62
N GLY A 21 17.82 -49.58 -51.27
CA GLY A 21 18.49 -48.37 -50.78
C GLY A 21 17.56 -47.15 -50.70
N THR A 22 16.71 -46.93 -51.70
CA THR A 22 15.74 -45.80 -51.68
C THR A 22 14.65 -45.99 -50.63
N ILE A 23 14.21 -47.23 -50.38
CA ILE A 23 13.23 -47.52 -49.32
C ILE A 23 13.84 -47.21 -47.94
N ILE A 24 15.09 -47.63 -47.68
CA ILE A 24 15.76 -47.37 -46.40
C ILE A 24 15.96 -45.87 -46.19
N ALA A 25 16.36 -45.12 -47.22
CA ALA A 25 16.53 -43.67 -47.14
C ALA A 25 15.19 -42.94 -46.88
N ALA A 26 14.09 -43.40 -47.50
CA ALA A 26 12.77 -42.84 -47.25
C ALA A 26 12.30 -43.10 -45.81
N PHE A 27 12.50 -44.32 -45.30
CA PHE A 27 12.20 -44.63 -43.89
C PHE A 27 13.05 -43.80 -42.92
N ALA A 28 14.34 -43.62 -43.21
CA ALA A 28 15.22 -42.79 -42.39
C ALA A 28 14.72 -41.34 -42.31
N MET A 29 14.33 -40.74 -43.44
CA MET A 29 13.80 -39.37 -43.46
C MET A 29 12.50 -39.21 -42.67
N ILE A 30 11.60 -40.19 -42.75
CA ILE A 30 10.33 -40.18 -42.01
C ILE A 30 10.60 -40.26 -40.49
N LEU A 31 11.51 -41.14 -40.08
CA LEU A 31 11.88 -41.28 -38.67
C LEU A 31 12.54 -40.01 -38.12
N THR A 32 13.47 -39.40 -38.87
CA THR A 32 14.13 -38.17 -38.43
C THR A 32 13.16 -36.99 -38.34
N SER A 33 12.26 -36.86 -39.32
CA SER A 33 11.23 -35.81 -39.32
C SER A 33 10.29 -35.95 -38.12
N SER A 34 9.89 -37.19 -37.80
CA SER A 34 8.98 -37.48 -36.69
C SER A 34 9.57 -37.11 -35.32
N ILE A 35 10.88 -37.30 -35.13
CA ILE A 35 11.58 -36.93 -33.88
C ILE A 35 11.67 -35.40 -33.74
N ILE A 36 11.94 -34.69 -34.83
CA ILE A 36 12.05 -33.22 -34.83
C ILE A 36 10.70 -32.59 -34.49
N ILE A 37 9.62 -33.06 -35.11
CA ILE A 37 8.26 -32.58 -34.85
C ILE A 37 7.87 -32.84 -33.40
N ARG A 38 8.15 -34.04 -32.87
CA ARG A 38 7.89 -34.39 -31.47
C ARG A 38 8.63 -33.47 -30.50
N ASN A 39 9.92 -33.23 -30.74
CA ASN A 39 10.71 -32.35 -29.87
C ASN A 39 10.25 -30.89 -29.95
N GLY A 40 9.90 -30.40 -31.14
CA GLY A 40 9.36 -29.05 -31.32
C GLY A 40 8.06 -28.84 -30.53
N LEU A 41 7.16 -29.81 -30.55
CA LEU A 41 5.88 -29.74 -29.84
C LEU A 41 6.03 -29.77 -28.31
N ILE A 42 7.01 -30.52 -27.79
CA ILE A 42 7.25 -30.62 -26.35
C ILE A 42 7.94 -29.34 -25.83
N ASN A 43 8.82 -28.73 -26.61
CA ASN A 43 9.55 -27.54 -26.20
C ASN A 43 8.65 -26.30 -26.10
N THR A 44 7.63 -26.16 -26.95
CA THR A 44 6.69 -25.03 -26.88
C THR A 44 5.81 -25.08 -25.64
N GLN A 45 5.52 -26.28 -25.13
CA GLN A 45 4.68 -26.47 -23.94
C GLN A 45 5.43 -26.14 -22.63
N LYS A 46 6.76 -26.36 -22.58
CA LYS A 46 7.60 -26.01 -21.42
C LYS A 46 7.78 -24.50 -21.23
N ASN A 47 7.55 -23.68 -22.26
CA ASN A 47 7.74 -22.23 -22.22
C ASN A 47 6.58 -21.45 -21.57
N GLN A 48 5.62 -22.14 -20.95
CA GLN A 48 4.44 -21.51 -20.31
C GLN A 48 4.64 -21.20 -18.82
N GLU A 49 5.83 -21.43 -18.28
CA GLU A 49 6.17 -21.09 -16.90
C GLU A 49 6.30 -19.56 -16.78
N SER A 50 5.24 -18.90 -16.32
CA SER A 50 5.25 -17.48 -15.97
C SER A 50 5.22 -17.33 -14.46
N VAL A 51 6.23 -16.65 -13.91
CA VAL A 51 6.27 -16.30 -12.49
C VAL A 51 5.78 -14.86 -12.36
N SER A 52 4.59 -14.69 -11.77
CA SER A 52 4.09 -13.37 -11.42
C SER A 52 4.71 -12.94 -10.10
N VAL A 53 5.70 -12.06 -10.17
CA VAL A 53 6.29 -11.42 -8.99
C VAL A 53 5.52 -10.14 -8.68
N LYS A 54 5.14 -9.97 -7.42
CA LYS A 54 4.63 -8.69 -6.92
C LYS A 54 5.82 -7.90 -6.39
N GLY A 55 6.14 -6.79 -7.04
CA GLY A 55 7.05 -5.80 -6.47
C GLY A 55 6.36 -5.08 -5.33
N LEU A 56 6.87 -5.22 -4.11
CA LEU A 56 6.45 -4.40 -2.97
C LEU A 56 7.46 -3.26 -2.84
N ALA A 57 6.98 -2.03 -3.02
CA ALA A 57 7.75 -0.83 -2.78
C ALA A 57 7.11 -0.10 -1.59
N GLU A 58 7.71 -0.25 -0.42
CA GLU A 58 7.35 0.49 0.79
C GLU A 58 8.40 1.55 1.10
N ARG A 59 7.97 2.70 1.60
CA ARG A 59 8.86 3.75 2.10
C ARG A 59 8.28 4.35 3.36
N VAL A 60 9.08 4.40 4.41
CA VAL A 60 8.77 5.18 5.61
C VAL A 60 9.01 6.65 5.31
N VAL A 61 7.97 7.47 5.45
CA VAL A 61 8.04 8.93 5.27
C VAL A 61 7.81 9.61 6.60
N ARG A 62 8.54 10.70 6.83
CA ARG A 62 8.27 11.59 7.97
C ARG A 62 7.02 12.40 7.67
N ALA A 63 6.21 12.64 8.70
CA ALA A 63 5.06 13.53 8.59
C ALA A 63 5.56 14.96 8.32
N ASP A 64 4.75 15.71 7.57
CA ASP A 64 5.02 17.08 7.12
C ASP A 64 4.30 18.14 7.97
N SER A 65 3.33 17.71 8.79
CA SER A 65 2.49 18.56 9.61
C SER A 65 1.94 17.78 10.80
N ALA A 66 1.75 18.47 11.92
CA ALA A 66 1.13 17.95 13.12
C ALA A 66 -0.02 18.86 13.58
N ILE A 67 -1.10 18.24 14.04
CA ILE A 67 -2.27 18.93 14.60
C ILE A 67 -2.44 18.46 16.04
N TRP A 68 -2.36 19.38 16.99
CA TRP A 68 -2.59 19.11 18.41
C TRP A 68 -3.76 19.94 18.94
N VAL A 69 -4.73 19.28 19.57
CA VAL A 69 -5.90 19.93 20.17
C VAL A 69 -5.81 19.81 21.69
N ILE A 70 -5.78 20.95 22.38
CA ILE A 70 -5.73 21.03 23.85
C ILE A 70 -7.10 21.51 24.36
N PRO A 71 -7.95 20.62 24.92
CA PRO A 71 -9.20 21.02 25.54
C PRO A 71 -8.94 21.58 26.94
N ILE A 72 -9.56 22.72 27.24
CA ILE A 72 -9.52 23.41 28.53
C ILE A 72 -10.97 23.57 28.99
N SER A 73 -11.31 23.04 30.16
CA SER A 73 -12.63 23.22 30.75
C SER A 73 -12.52 23.72 32.18
N GLU A 74 -13.25 24.80 32.47
CA GLU A 74 -13.28 25.38 33.81
C GLU A 74 -14.73 25.57 34.25
N THR A 75 -15.00 25.33 35.53
CA THR A 75 -16.33 25.46 36.12
C THR A 75 -16.31 26.37 37.35
N GLY A 76 -17.24 27.32 37.42
CA GLY A 76 -17.34 28.35 38.45
C GLY A 76 -18.77 28.81 38.70
N ASP A 77 -19.00 29.45 39.83
CA ASP A 77 -20.32 30.00 40.18
C ASP A 77 -20.55 31.39 39.57
N ASP A 78 -19.46 32.09 39.24
CA ASP A 78 -19.45 33.39 38.61
C ASP A 78 -18.76 33.33 37.25
N LEU A 79 -19.40 33.87 36.22
CA LEU A 79 -18.91 33.78 34.83
C LEU A 79 -17.60 34.55 34.64
N GLU A 80 -17.48 35.73 35.24
CA GLU A 80 -16.29 36.59 35.10
C GLU A 80 -15.06 35.90 35.71
N SER A 81 -15.23 35.30 36.88
CA SER A 81 -14.17 34.53 37.54
C SER A 81 -13.69 33.31 36.73
N VAL A 82 -14.58 32.66 35.96
CA VAL A 82 -14.21 31.51 35.12
C VAL A 82 -13.50 31.96 33.85
N LYS A 83 -13.96 33.06 33.26
CA LYS A 83 -13.29 33.68 32.11
C LYS A 83 -11.86 34.09 32.43
N ASP A 84 -11.66 34.78 33.55
CA ASP A 84 -10.33 35.23 33.96
C ASP A 84 -9.37 34.06 34.18
N LYS A 85 -9.86 32.95 34.75
CA LYS A 85 -9.07 31.72 34.92
C LYS A 85 -8.67 31.11 33.60
N ILE A 86 -9.61 30.99 32.66
CA ILE A 86 -9.31 30.48 31.31
C ILE A 86 -8.29 31.38 30.62
N ASP A 87 -8.41 32.70 30.70
CA ASP A 87 -7.44 33.63 30.10
C ASP A 87 -6.05 33.53 30.75
N ILE A 88 -5.97 33.22 32.05
CA ILE A 88 -4.69 32.94 32.73
C ILE A 88 -4.11 31.62 32.23
N ASP A 89 -4.91 30.57 32.12
CA ASP A 89 -4.44 29.24 31.76
C ASP A 89 -4.06 29.15 30.28
N VAL A 90 -4.81 29.80 29.41
CA VAL A 90 -4.44 30.01 27.99
C VAL A 90 -3.08 30.70 27.91
N ARG A 91 -2.86 31.79 28.65
CA ARG A 91 -1.55 32.48 28.66
C ARG A 91 -0.39 31.60 29.15
N LYS A 92 -0.62 30.74 30.14
CA LYS A 92 0.40 29.77 30.61
C LYS A 92 0.72 28.74 29.53
N ILE A 93 -0.30 28.23 28.83
CA ILE A 93 -0.13 27.28 27.74
C ILE A 93 0.64 27.93 26.59
N PHE A 94 0.29 29.14 26.18
CA PHE A 94 1.07 29.90 25.18
C PHE A 94 2.53 30.08 25.61
N ALA A 95 2.78 30.46 26.86
CA ALA A 95 4.14 30.61 27.37
C ALA A 95 4.93 29.29 27.39
N TYR A 96 4.26 28.17 27.68
CA TYR A 96 4.85 26.83 27.60
C TYR A 96 5.18 26.46 26.15
N LEU A 97 4.24 26.63 25.21
CA LEU A 97 4.44 26.30 23.80
C LEU A 97 5.57 27.13 23.16
N LYS A 98 5.70 28.41 23.52
CA LYS A 98 6.83 29.25 23.08
C LYS A 98 8.20 28.72 23.51
N LYS A 99 8.28 28.00 24.63
CA LYS A 99 9.53 27.38 25.09
C LYS A 99 9.98 26.23 24.19
N TYR A 100 9.03 25.61 23.47
CA TYR A 100 9.26 24.50 22.54
C TYR A 100 9.34 24.94 21.08
N ASP A 101 9.64 26.22 20.83
CA ASP A 101 9.84 26.79 19.49
C ASP A 101 8.60 26.74 18.58
N ILE A 102 7.40 26.66 19.18
CA ILE A 102 6.13 26.79 18.46
C ILE A 102 5.81 28.28 18.35
N GLU A 103 5.76 28.81 17.12
CA GLU A 103 5.48 30.21 16.84
C GLU A 103 3.98 30.55 17.05
N ASP A 104 3.68 31.81 17.40
CA ASP A 104 2.30 32.28 17.60
C ASP A 104 1.42 32.15 16.34
N ASN A 105 2.04 32.08 15.15
CA ASN A 105 1.34 31.92 13.87
C ASN A 105 0.88 30.46 13.63
N GLU A 106 1.40 29.49 14.38
CA GLU A 106 1.03 28.07 14.30
C GLU A 106 -0.12 27.72 15.26
N ILE A 107 -0.52 28.67 16.12
CA ILE A 107 -1.54 28.45 17.15
C ILE A 107 -2.85 29.13 16.70
N GLU A 108 -3.83 28.30 16.36
CA GLU A 108 -5.20 28.75 16.10
C GLU A 108 -6.06 28.61 17.37
N GLN A 109 -6.64 29.72 17.82
CA GLN A 109 -7.60 29.72 18.93
C GLN A 109 -9.00 29.40 18.40
N ASP A 110 -9.63 28.35 18.94
CA ASP A 110 -11.01 28.03 18.59
C ASP A 110 -12.03 28.80 19.47
N ILE A 111 -13.29 28.69 19.08
CA ILE A 111 -14.44 29.35 19.68
C ILE A 111 -14.68 28.81 21.10
N MET A 112 -14.76 29.72 22.06
CA MET A 112 -15.11 29.44 23.46
C MET A 112 -16.61 29.15 23.61
N ARG A 113 -16.97 28.04 24.25
CA ARG A 113 -18.35 27.64 24.51
C ARG A 113 -18.68 27.81 25.99
N VAL A 114 -19.76 28.54 26.28
CA VAL A 114 -20.23 28.79 27.64
C VAL A 114 -21.54 28.03 27.87
N TYR A 115 -21.59 27.25 28.95
CA TYR A 115 -22.74 26.47 29.38
C TYR A 115 -23.22 26.96 30.74
N ASP A 116 -24.50 27.35 30.85
CA ASP A 116 -25.16 27.58 32.15
C ASP A 116 -25.92 26.29 32.55
N LYS A 117 -25.53 25.68 33.66
CA LYS A 117 -26.11 24.43 34.15
C LYS A 117 -27.46 24.64 34.85
N LEU A 118 -27.74 25.81 35.40
CA LEU A 118 -29.04 26.12 36.03
C LEU A 118 -30.13 26.36 34.99
N ALA A 119 -29.77 26.74 33.77
CA ALA A 119 -30.70 26.94 32.66
C ALA A 119 -31.00 25.64 31.88
N GLN A 120 -30.32 24.52 32.19
CA GLN A 120 -30.56 23.24 31.53
C GLN A 120 -31.79 22.53 32.12
N ARG A 121 -32.64 21.99 31.25
CA ARG A 121 -33.89 21.30 31.63
C ARG A 121 -33.69 20.03 32.48
N PHE A 122 -32.46 19.55 32.61
CA PHE A 122 -32.06 18.36 33.38
C PHE A 122 -31.11 18.73 34.53
N TYR A 123 -31.42 19.80 35.27
CA TYR A 123 -30.68 20.15 36.48
C TYR A 123 -30.93 19.10 37.57
N ASP A 124 -29.89 18.37 37.96
CA ASP A 124 -29.93 17.44 39.08
C ASP A 124 -29.63 18.20 40.39
N GLU A 125 -30.67 18.42 41.19
CA GLU A 125 -30.61 19.18 42.44
C GLU A 125 -29.69 18.53 43.51
N HIS A 126 -29.38 17.24 43.36
CA HIS A 126 -28.43 16.53 44.24
C HIS A 126 -26.97 16.78 43.89
N ASN A 127 -26.69 17.32 42.69
CA ASN A 127 -25.35 17.60 42.23
C ASN A 127 -25.05 19.08 42.47
N LYS A 128 -24.30 19.40 43.54
CA LYS A 128 -23.76 20.75 43.80
C LYS A 128 -22.66 21.13 42.80
N ALA A 129 -22.95 20.96 41.51
CA ALA A 129 -22.08 21.35 40.43
C ALA A 129 -22.21 22.87 40.26
N LYS A 130 -21.05 23.52 40.16
CA LYS A 130 -20.95 24.97 39.95
C LYS A 130 -21.73 25.42 38.71
N ARG A 131 -22.29 26.64 38.76
CA ARG A 131 -23.32 27.16 37.82
C ARG A 131 -22.87 27.24 36.34
N PHE A 132 -21.70 27.79 36.08
CA PHE A 132 -21.18 28.03 34.74
C PHE A 132 -20.05 27.06 34.42
N SER A 133 -20.10 26.43 33.24
CA SER A 133 -19.01 25.65 32.69
C SER A 133 -18.59 26.29 31.38
N ILE A 134 -17.31 26.52 31.20
CA ILE A 134 -16.76 27.02 29.94
C ILE A 134 -15.84 25.97 29.38
N ASP A 135 -16.06 25.62 28.12
CA ASP A 135 -15.19 24.75 27.35
C ASP A 135 -14.49 25.60 26.28
N HIS A 136 -13.16 25.60 26.31
CA HIS A 136 -12.29 26.24 25.34
C HIS A 136 -11.35 25.19 24.74
N GLN A 137 -10.99 25.33 23.47
CA GLN A 137 -9.99 24.45 22.86
C GLN A 137 -8.98 25.25 22.07
N LEU A 138 -7.72 24.87 22.21
CA LEU A 138 -6.60 25.43 21.45
C LEU A 138 -6.19 24.44 20.38
N ILE A 139 -6.09 24.87 19.12
CA ILE A 139 -5.68 24.04 17.99
C ILE A 139 -4.31 24.52 17.53
N ILE A 140 -3.31 23.68 17.68
CA ILE A 140 -1.94 23.98 17.24
C ILE A 140 -1.71 23.22 15.94
N LYS A 141 -1.42 23.95 14.86
CA LYS A 141 -1.07 23.40 13.56
C LYS A 141 0.37 23.78 13.28
N SER A 142 1.28 22.87 13.58
CA SER A 142 2.71 23.11 13.37
C SER A 142 3.25 22.30 12.21
N SER A 143 4.17 22.91 11.47
CA SER A 143 4.99 22.22 10.48
C SER A 143 6.14 21.40 11.11
N ASN A 144 6.42 21.66 12.39
CA ASN A 144 7.45 20.97 13.17
C ASN A 144 6.84 19.79 13.96
N VAL A 145 6.86 18.61 13.36
CA VAL A 145 6.28 17.39 13.94
C VAL A 145 7.04 16.95 15.19
N GLU A 146 8.35 17.11 15.21
CA GLU A 146 9.19 16.76 16.35
C GLU A 146 8.87 17.61 17.60
N ALA A 147 8.61 18.92 17.43
CA ALA A 147 8.21 19.79 18.54
C ALA A 147 6.84 19.43 19.15
N VAL A 148 5.89 18.96 18.34
CA VAL A 148 4.56 18.52 18.82
C VAL A 148 4.63 17.15 19.50
N HIS A 149 5.58 16.29 19.13
CA HIS A 149 5.71 14.96 19.73
C HIS A 149 6.28 14.97 21.16
N GLU A 150 7.17 15.91 21.47
CA GLU A 150 7.85 16.00 22.77
C GLU A 150 7.14 16.92 23.80
N GLY A 151 6.15 17.69 23.35
CA GLY A 151 5.44 18.72 24.12
C GLY A 151 4.45 18.21 25.16
#